data_AF-A0A7L1Y952-F1
#
_entry.id   AF-A0A7L1Y952-F1
#
_cell.length_a   1.000
_cell.length_b   1.000
_cell.length_c   1.000
_cell.angle_alpha   90.00
_cell.angle_beta   90.00
_cell.angle_gamma   90.00
#
_symmetry.space_group_name_H-M   'P 1'
#
loop_
_entity.id
_entity.type
_entity.pdbx_description
1 polymer ?
#
loop_
_entity_poly.entity_id
_entity_poly.type
_entity_poly.pdbx_seq_one_letter_code
_entity_poly.pdbx_strand_id
1 'polypeptide(L)'
;QELSKRGLGENIDLRVVQLPVAYQKAKEQVIKIWTTLQPLLAVHVGLASSATALILLEQCGRNKGYQERDACGFHPEGACCILDGPEKIESTINMKTLWKNISVEGIDIIFSRDAGR
;
A
#
# COMPACT_ATOMS: atom_id res chain seq x y z
N GLN A 1 5.10 -7.86 -12.25
CA GLN A 1 5.93 -9.07 -12.45
C GLN A 1 7.40 -8.79 -12.74
N GLU A 2 7.82 -7.55 -13.06
CA GLU A 2 9.24 -7.29 -13.38
C GLU A 2 10.18 -7.32 -12.16
N LEU A 3 9.74 -6.83 -11.00
CA LEU A 3 10.53 -6.85 -9.76
C LEU A 3 10.95 -8.27 -9.33
N SER A 4 10.07 -9.27 -9.50
CA SER A 4 10.40 -10.67 -9.20
C SER A 4 11.45 -11.27 -10.14
N LYS A 5 11.59 -10.72 -11.36
CA LYS A 5 12.62 -11.16 -12.31
C LYS A 5 13.96 -10.48 -12.03
N ARG A 6 13.94 -9.19 -11.70
CA ARG A 6 15.15 -8.39 -11.46
C ARG A 6 15.76 -8.62 -10.08
N GLY A 7 14.93 -8.89 -9.07
CA GLY A 7 15.38 -9.00 -7.68
C GLY A 7 15.89 -7.67 -7.11
N LEU A 8 16.44 -7.74 -5.90
CA LEU A 8 17.07 -6.59 -5.21
C LEU A 8 18.49 -6.94 -4.70
N GLY A 9 19.14 -7.90 -5.35
CA GLY A 9 20.44 -8.45 -4.94
C GLY A 9 20.32 -9.73 -4.11
N GLU A 10 21.45 -10.43 -3.93
CA GLU A 10 21.52 -11.78 -3.37
C GLU A 10 21.17 -11.85 -1.88
N ASN A 11 21.31 -10.74 -1.15
CA ASN A 11 21.07 -10.66 0.29
C ASN A 11 19.61 -10.34 0.65
N ILE A 12 18.72 -10.22 -0.33
CA ILE A 12 17.32 -9.85 -0.13
C ILE A 12 16.41 -10.96 -0.70
N ASP A 13 15.70 -11.67 0.18
CA ASP A 13 14.61 -12.55 -0.25
C ASP A 13 13.38 -11.71 -0.63
N LEU A 14 13.27 -11.39 -1.92
CA LEU A 14 12.15 -10.62 -2.45
C LEU A 14 10.94 -11.51 -2.74
N ARG A 15 9.84 -11.26 -2.02
CA ARG A 15 8.52 -11.88 -2.29
C ARG A 15 7.58 -10.86 -2.92
N VAL A 16 7.18 -11.10 -4.18
CA VAL A 16 6.20 -10.27 -4.89
C VAL A 16 4.85 -10.98 -4.88
N VAL A 17 3.85 -10.36 -4.25
CA VAL A 17 2.49 -10.89 -4.14
C VAL A 17 1.50 -9.84 -4.65
N GLN A 18 0.48 -10.28 -5.39
CA GLN A 18 -0.60 -9.41 -5.86
C GLN A 18 -1.81 -9.56 -4.94
N LEU A 19 -2.31 -8.44 -4.43
CA LEU A 19 -3.53 -8.40 -3.64
C LEU A 19 -4.76 -8.22 -4.54
N PRO A 20 -5.90 -8.85 -4.20
CA PRO A 20 -7.16 -8.60 -4.91
C PRO A 20 -7.71 -7.22 -4.56
N VAL A 21 -8.36 -6.56 -5.53
CA VAL A 21 -9.11 -5.31 -5.31
C VAL A 21 -10.51 -5.67 -4.79
N ALA A 22 -10.56 -6.27 -3.61
CA ALA A 22 -11.78 -6.65 -2.91
C ALA A 22 -11.51 -6.66 -1.40
N TYR A 23 -12.33 -5.95 -0.61
CA TYR A 23 -11.99 -5.61 0.78
C TYR A 23 -11.72 -6.84 1.65
N GLN A 24 -12.64 -7.81 1.65
CA GLN A 24 -12.52 -9.01 2.48
C GLN A 24 -11.33 -9.89 2.05
N LYS A 25 -11.20 -10.14 0.73
CA LYS A 25 -10.13 -10.99 0.21
C LYS A 25 -8.75 -10.36 0.39
N ALA A 26 -8.63 -9.04 0.27
CA ALA A 26 -7.39 -8.33 0.53
C ALA A 26 -6.97 -8.49 2.00
N LYS A 27 -7.90 -8.32 2.93
CA LYS A 27 -7.66 -8.54 4.37
C LYS A 27 -7.18 -9.96 4.66
N GLU A 28 -7.86 -10.98 4.12
CA GLU A 28 -7.47 -12.38 4.28
C GLU A 28 -6.06 -12.66 3.73
N GLN A 29 -5.74 -12.15 2.54
CA GLN A 29 -4.43 -12.32 1.92
C GLN A 29 -3.33 -11.63 2.72
N VAL A 30 -3.55 -10.41 3.22
CA VAL A 30 -2.57 -9.70 4.05
C VAL A 30 -2.29 -10.48 5.35
N ILE A 31 -3.33 -11.02 6.01
CA ILE A 31 -3.15 -11.86 7.20
C ILE A 31 -2.32 -13.10 6.86
N LYS A 32 -2.63 -13.79 5.75
CA LYS A 32 -1.89 -14.97 5.31
C LYS A 32 -0.43 -14.66 4.99
N ILE A 33 -0.15 -13.55 4.31
CA ILE A 33 1.22 -13.11 4.00
C ILE A 33 2.00 -12.90 5.30
N TRP A 34 1.41 -12.21 6.27
CA TRP A 34 2.10 -11.94 7.54
C TRP A 34 2.38 -13.19 8.36
N THR A 35 1.45 -14.14 8.40
CA THR A 35 1.63 -15.38 9.16
C THR A 35 2.61 -16.35 8.48
N THR A 36 2.72 -16.33 7.15
CA THR A 36 3.54 -17.29 6.40
C THR A 36 4.92 -16.77 6.04
N LEU A 37 5.06 -15.50 5.66
CA LEU A 37 6.31 -14.94 5.17
C LEU A 37 7.06 -14.13 6.23
N GLN A 38 6.37 -13.64 7.26
CA GLN A 38 6.94 -12.80 8.33
C GLN A 38 7.94 -11.72 7.82
N PRO A 39 7.59 -10.90 6.80
CA PRO A 39 8.56 -10.02 6.15
C PRO A 39 9.19 -8.98 7.09
N LEU A 40 10.48 -8.73 6.90
CA LEU A 40 11.19 -7.64 7.60
C LEU A 40 10.73 -6.25 7.13
N LEU A 41 10.34 -6.14 5.86
CA LEU A 41 9.82 -4.93 5.23
C LEU A 41 8.71 -5.30 4.24
N ALA A 42 7.59 -4.59 4.31
CA ALA A 42 6.51 -4.67 3.34
C ALA A 42 6.35 -3.33 2.61
N VAL A 43 6.37 -3.36 1.28
CA VAL A 43 6.10 -2.20 0.43
C VAL A 43 4.83 -2.50 -0.38
N HIS A 44 3.75 -1.76 -0.09
CA HIS A 44 2.52 -1.84 -0.87
C HIS A 44 2.56 -0.80 -1.97
N VAL A 45 2.24 -1.22 -3.20
CA VAL A 45 2.18 -0.34 -4.37
C VAL A 45 0.79 -0.43 -4.96
N GLY A 46 0.15 0.73 -5.13
CA GLY A 46 -1.17 0.87 -5.72
C GLY A 46 -1.14 1.84 -6.90
N LEU A 47 -2.17 1.78 -7.73
CA LEU A 47 -2.37 2.74 -8.82
C LEU A 47 -3.15 3.96 -8.28
N ALA A 48 -2.62 5.16 -8.51
CA ALA A 48 -3.37 6.39 -8.33
C ALA A 48 -4.04 6.78 -9.67
N SER A 49 -5.36 6.86 -9.69
CA SER A 49 -6.18 7.04 -10.89
C SER A 49 -6.15 8.48 -11.42
N SER A 50 -5.00 8.94 -11.93
CA SER A 50 -4.89 10.21 -12.67
C SER A 50 -3.47 10.55 -13.14
N ALA A 51 -2.44 9.83 -12.70
CA ALA A 51 -1.09 10.34 -12.83
C ALA A 51 -0.23 9.51 -13.77
N THR A 52 0.07 10.07 -14.95
CA THR A 52 1.19 9.61 -15.79
C THR A 52 2.48 10.22 -15.23
N ALA A 53 3.46 9.38 -14.90
CA ALA A 53 4.79 9.80 -14.39
C ALA A 53 4.82 10.49 -13.01
N LEU A 54 4.01 10.02 -12.07
CA LEU A 54 4.01 10.49 -10.67
C LEU A 54 4.12 9.32 -9.70
N ILE A 55 4.93 9.48 -8.65
CA ILE A 55 4.98 8.60 -7.49
C ILE A 55 4.47 9.35 -6.26
N LEU A 56 3.44 8.79 -5.61
CA LEU A 56 2.96 9.26 -4.31
C LEU A 56 3.61 8.45 -3.19
N LEU A 57 4.28 9.13 -2.26
CA LEU A 57 4.84 8.51 -1.06
C LEU A 57 3.90 8.75 0.12
N GLU A 58 3.11 7.74 0.47
CA GLU A 58 2.08 7.81 1.50
C GLU A 58 2.65 7.62 2.91
N GLN A 59 2.50 8.65 3.75
CA GLN A 59 2.97 8.60 5.14
C GLN A 59 2.01 7.84 6.06
N CYS A 60 0.72 7.77 5.74
CA CYS A 60 -0.27 7.15 6.61
C CYS A 60 -1.47 6.60 5.84
N GLY A 61 -2.06 5.53 6.39
CA GLY A 61 -3.36 5.00 5.97
C GLY A 61 -4.42 5.37 7.00
N ARG A 62 -5.64 5.66 6.55
CA ARG A 62 -6.76 5.91 7.47
C ARG A 62 -7.73 4.74 7.46
N ASN A 63 -8.34 4.52 8.61
CA ASN A 63 -9.26 3.42 8.83
C ASN A 63 -10.68 3.73 8.35
N LYS A 64 -11.05 5.01 8.19
CA LYS A 64 -12.43 5.43 7.86
C LYS A 64 -12.50 6.21 6.55
N GLY A 65 -13.70 6.19 5.95
CA GLY A 65 -14.05 6.97 4.77
C GLY A 65 -14.29 6.12 3.52
N TYR A 66 -14.40 4.80 3.67
CA TYR A 66 -14.71 3.89 2.56
C TYR A 66 -16.18 4.05 2.18
N GLN A 67 -16.45 4.68 1.03
CA GLN A 67 -17.83 4.94 0.56
C GLN A 67 -18.24 4.03 -0.59
N GLU A 68 -17.28 3.49 -1.33
CA GLU A 68 -17.54 2.72 -2.53
C GLU A 68 -17.78 1.23 -2.22
N ARG A 69 -18.39 0.54 -3.16
CA ARG A 69 -18.47 -0.92 -3.17
C ARG A 69 -17.30 -1.46 -3.97
N ASP A 70 -16.72 -2.56 -3.52
CA ASP A 70 -15.72 -3.26 -4.32
C ASP A 70 -16.34 -3.97 -5.54
N ALA A 71 -15.50 -4.60 -6.36
CA ALA A 71 -15.91 -5.31 -7.57
C ALA A 71 -16.90 -6.47 -7.32
N CYS A 72 -17.05 -6.93 -6.07
CA CYS A 72 -18.02 -7.94 -5.67
C CYS A 72 -19.31 -7.33 -5.09
N GLY A 73 -19.45 -6.01 -5.10
CA GLY A 73 -20.58 -5.29 -4.51
C GLY A 73 -20.50 -5.17 -2.98
N PHE A 74 -19.40 -5.59 -2.36
CA PHE A 74 -19.23 -5.55 -0.92
C PHE A 74 -18.85 -4.14 -0.46
N HIS A 75 -19.44 -3.70 0.65
CA HIS A 75 -19.12 -2.44 1.30
C HIS A 75 -18.77 -2.71 2.76
N PRO A 76 -17.66 -2.16 3.27
CA PRO A 76 -17.23 -2.43 4.63
C PRO A 76 -18.20 -1.87 5.67
N GLU A 77 -18.43 -2.62 6.74
CA GLU A 77 -19.24 -2.18 7.87
C GLU A 77 -18.65 -0.91 8.50
N GLY A 78 -19.53 0.04 8.86
CA GLY A 78 -19.11 1.31 9.46
C GLY A 78 -18.23 2.19 8.56
N ALA A 79 -18.19 1.92 7.25
CA ALA A 79 -17.31 2.62 6.29
C ALA A 79 -15.84 2.60 6.72
N CYS A 80 -15.40 1.49 7.34
CA CYS A 80 -14.07 1.36 7.92
C CYS A 80 -13.33 0.07 7.54
N CYS A 81 -12.00 0.12 7.49
CA CYS A 81 -11.17 -1.03 7.14
C CYS A 81 -11.18 -2.11 8.23
N ILE A 82 -11.08 -1.70 9.49
CA ILE A 82 -11.11 -2.54 10.69
C ILE A 82 -12.05 -1.89 11.72
N LEU A 83 -13.13 -2.59 12.07
CA LEU A 83 -14.02 -2.20 13.17
C LEU A 83 -13.23 -2.03 14.46
N ASP A 84 -13.50 -0.93 15.17
CA ASP A 84 -12.82 -0.53 16.41
C ASP A 84 -11.28 -0.39 16.32
N GLY A 85 -10.74 -0.40 15.10
CA GLY A 85 -9.33 -0.13 14.83
C GLY A 85 -8.98 1.35 15.01
N PRO A 86 -7.67 1.67 15.16
CA PRO A 86 -7.21 3.05 15.26
C PRO A 86 -7.65 3.87 14.04
N GLU A 87 -7.85 5.19 14.22
CA GLU A 87 -8.30 6.06 13.13
C GLU A 87 -7.30 6.08 11.95
N LYS A 88 -6.01 5.97 12.27
CA LYS A 88 -4.91 5.97 11.30
C LYS A 88 -3.76 5.09 11.76
N ILE A 89 -2.97 4.65 10.80
CA ILE A 89 -1.65 4.03 11.01
C ILE A 89 -0.61 4.84 10.24
N GLU A 90 0.55 5.05 10.85
CA GLU A 90 1.67 5.75 10.20
C GLU A 90 2.64 4.72 9.62
N SER A 91 3.18 5.01 8.43
CA SER A 91 4.31 4.29 7.87
C SER A 91 5.51 4.41 8.81
N THR A 92 6.16 3.28 9.09
CA THR A 92 7.42 3.24 9.84
C THR A 92 8.54 3.99 9.10
N ILE A 93 8.50 3.99 7.77
CA ILE A 93 9.41 4.79 6.94
C ILE A 93 8.91 6.23 6.92
N ASN A 94 9.80 7.16 7.26
CA ASN A 94 9.54 8.59 7.14
C ASN A 94 9.54 8.99 5.66
N MET A 95 8.36 8.99 5.05
CA MET A 95 8.17 9.31 3.64
C MET A 95 8.53 10.76 3.32
N LYS A 96 8.43 11.67 4.29
CA LYS A 96 8.84 13.07 4.10
C LYS A 96 10.36 13.19 3.95
N THR A 97 11.12 12.45 4.75
CA THR A 97 12.58 12.39 4.60
C THR A 97 12.95 11.67 3.31
N LEU A 98 12.30 10.55 2.99
CA LEU A 98 12.56 9.84 1.74
C LEU A 98 12.35 10.75 0.53
N TRP A 99 11.18 11.40 0.45
CA TRP A 99 10.82 12.35 -0.61
C TRP A 99 11.89 13.44 -0.83
N LYS A 100 12.49 13.98 0.25
CA LYS A 100 13.55 15.01 0.13
C LYS A 100 14.86 14.49 -0.45
N ASN A 101 15.11 13.19 -0.38
CA ASN A 101 16.39 12.57 -0.71
C ASN A 101 16.34 11.68 -1.95
N ILE A 102 15.17 11.56 -2.60
CA ILE A 102 15.04 10.78 -3.82
C ILE A 102 14.66 11.68 -4.99
N SER A 103 15.22 11.37 -6.15
CA SER A 103 14.87 11.96 -7.43
C SER A 103 14.99 10.88 -8.47
N VAL A 104 14.02 10.83 -9.39
CA VAL A 104 14.02 9.92 -10.53
C VAL A 104 13.78 10.75 -11.76
N GLU A 105 14.68 10.67 -12.73
CA GLU A 105 14.59 11.47 -13.95
C GLU A 105 13.26 11.22 -14.67
N GLY A 106 12.55 12.30 -14.99
CA GLY A 106 11.27 12.25 -15.69
C GLY A 106 10.08 11.75 -14.87
N ILE A 107 10.21 11.60 -13.55
CA ILE A 107 9.12 11.18 -12.66
C ILE A 107 8.99 12.17 -11.50
N ASP A 108 7.81 12.76 -11.36
CA ASP A 108 7.48 13.59 -10.21
C ASP A 108 7.27 12.72 -8.98
N ILE A 109 7.70 13.21 -7.82
CA ILE A 109 7.54 12.51 -6.54
C ILE A 109 6.88 13.47 -5.55
N ILE A 110 5.75 13.06 -4.99
CA ILE A 110 4.99 13.86 -4.03
C ILE A 110 4.88 13.11 -2.71
N PHE A 111 5.17 13.80 -1.62
CA PHE A 111 4.83 13.35 -0.28
C PHE A 111 3.33 13.53 -0.03
N SER A 112 2.66 12.47 0.41
CA SER A 112 1.23 12.47 0.69
C SER A 112 0.93 11.96 2.11
N ARG A 113 -0.19 12.43 2.67
CA ARG A 113 -0.77 11.93 3.94
C ARG A 113 -2.19 11.41 3.72
N ASP A 114 -2.52 11.07 2.48
CA ASP A 114 -3.83 10.55 2.10
C ASP A 114 -3.73 9.56 0.95
N ALA A 115 -3.75 8.27 1.31
CA ALA A 115 -3.73 7.17 0.35
C ALA A 115 -5.09 6.91 -0.33
N GLY A 116 -6.10 7.76 -0.09
CA GLY A 116 -7.49 7.51 -0.50
C GLY A 116 -8.19 6.46 0.37
N ARG A 117 -9.45 6.14 0.03
CA ARG A 117 -10.29 5.07 0.61
C ARG A 117 -11.30 4.61 -0.43
#